data_AF-A0A2E9BAN3-F1
#
_entry.id   AF-A0A2E9BAN3-F1
#
_cell.length_a   1.000
_cell.length_b   1.000
_cell.length_c   1.000
_cell.angle_alpha   90.00
_cell.angle_beta   90.00
_cell.angle_gamma   90.00
#
_symmetry.space_group_name_H-M   'P 1'
#
loop_
_entity.id
_entity.type
_entity.pdbx_description
1 polymer ?
#
loop_
_entity_poly.entity_id
_entity_poly.type
_entity_poly.pdbx_seq_one_letter_code
_entity_poly.pdbx_strand_id
1 'polypeptide(L)'
;MLGSRFDSNGCLLMSDEDKPKATKKNTAKSSTKKATSSSTITNSTKAENVKEKTTEKPKNKTKSKKKKTNSTKKKSSKKQQAAKKTLKVSNQIPKERRAKIKKSLSKAKQVKRTDWDRAAGAKQHRLANKRFKPGTIRRISMPLLDVTLGETWNTPITVLHGARPGPVVTVTGAVHGDELVGPLACSMLCQESMTGPGRPLDPNAMAGTLRIVPILNPPGYRSHSRYFPDGRDLNRQFPGSHTGNTTSRVADKIWENLIINTDYLIDLHCAAKGRTNMPQVRANLAHSDSNKIARAFGLEVILDSQGPRGTMRRNATEEGIGALTYEGGGASITDHESVKVAVYGVINVLKTFKMIPGYPSRPRFRLLASGSTWIRAEEGGLVDMFVQSGSYVEKNDVIGRIVDPQKPGLSADILSPEKGLIICCATNPFVTAGTPVGHLLPITRGIKLVKSQLDDHNRLIVSGSMEEPPWREEFEVDEISIVGEWVGDDVDSEWQRGWNQYGVDPDAVTAEEEGSEEEQ
;
A
#
# COMPACT_ATOMS: atom_id res chain seq x y z
N MET A 1 35.31 -8.26 21.40
CA MET A 1 35.23 -9.71 21.14
C MET A 1 34.60 -10.37 22.36
N LEU A 2 33.42 -10.95 22.20
CA LEU A 2 32.88 -12.06 22.99
C LEU A 2 31.60 -12.48 22.25
N GLY A 3 31.69 -13.60 21.53
CA GLY A 3 30.63 -14.11 20.67
C GLY A 3 29.77 -15.13 21.41
N SER A 4 28.45 -14.98 21.31
CA SER A 4 27.48 -16.00 21.68
C SER A 4 27.41 -17.07 20.57
N ARG A 5 27.59 -18.34 20.93
CA ARG A 5 27.44 -19.49 20.01
C ARG A 5 26.00 -20.00 20.08
N PHE A 6 25.39 -20.17 18.91
CA PHE A 6 24.11 -20.84 18.71
C PHE A 6 24.36 -22.21 18.05
N ASP A 7 23.48 -23.18 18.27
CA ASP A 7 23.51 -24.46 17.55
C ASP A 7 22.88 -24.35 16.15
N SER A 8 22.96 -25.43 15.35
CA SER A 8 22.46 -25.47 13.97
C SER A 8 20.94 -25.33 13.83
N ASN A 9 20.20 -25.26 14.93
CA ASN A 9 18.76 -25.03 14.97
C ASN A 9 18.38 -23.70 15.66
N GLY A 10 19.36 -22.85 16.00
CA GLY A 10 19.11 -21.49 16.47
C GLY A 10 18.64 -21.37 17.93
N CYS A 11 18.88 -22.37 18.78
CA CYS A 11 18.59 -22.26 20.21
C CYS A 11 19.80 -21.75 21.01
N LEU A 12 19.52 -20.92 22.02
CA LEU A 12 20.52 -20.34 22.92
C LEU A 12 20.89 -21.36 24.02
N LEU A 13 22.16 -21.73 24.14
CA LEU A 13 22.64 -22.57 25.23
C LEU A 13 22.83 -21.72 26.50
N MET A 14 22.01 -21.93 27.53
CA MET A 14 22.19 -21.33 28.86
C MET A 14 23.03 -22.25 29.75
N SER A 15 23.96 -21.68 30.51
CA SER A 15 24.79 -22.37 31.50
C SER A 15 24.05 -22.59 32.81
N ASP A 16 24.24 -23.78 33.40
CA ASP A 16 23.77 -24.17 34.72
C ASP A 16 24.53 -23.41 35.82
N GLU A 17 23.86 -22.52 36.55
CA GLU A 17 24.09 -22.24 37.97
C GLU A 17 22.93 -21.39 38.53
N ASP A 18 22.64 -21.54 39.82
CA ASP A 18 21.61 -20.89 40.66
C ASP A 18 20.17 -21.48 40.71
N LYS A 19 19.99 -22.45 41.63
CA LYS A 19 18.71 -22.76 42.30
C LYS A 19 18.71 -22.24 43.74
N PRO A 20 17.60 -21.69 44.25
CA PRO A 20 17.30 -21.74 45.68
C PRO A 20 16.13 -22.67 46.04
N LYS A 21 16.17 -23.10 47.30
CA LYS A 21 15.50 -24.24 47.94
C LYS A 21 14.02 -24.03 48.27
N ALA A 22 13.32 -25.17 48.36
CA ALA A 22 11.95 -25.33 48.82
C ALA A 22 11.76 -25.13 50.34
N THR A 23 10.58 -24.63 50.73
CA THR A 23 10.01 -24.78 52.08
C THR A 23 8.56 -25.24 51.99
N LYS A 24 8.28 -26.35 52.70
CA LYS A 24 6.95 -26.95 52.89
C LYS A 24 6.10 -26.13 53.88
N LYS A 25 4.79 -26.04 53.64
CA LYS A 25 3.77 -26.08 54.71
C LYS A 25 2.47 -26.68 54.17
N ASN A 26 2.02 -27.74 54.83
CA ASN A 26 0.69 -28.35 54.72
C ASN A 26 -0.36 -27.44 55.37
N THR A 27 -1.59 -27.43 54.85
CA THR A 27 -2.80 -27.72 55.65
C THR A 27 -4.05 -27.91 54.78
N ALA A 28 -4.75 -29.00 55.11
CA ALA A 28 -6.21 -29.19 55.20
C ALA A 28 -7.10 -29.31 53.94
N LYS A 29 -7.69 -30.51 53.89
CA LYS A 29 -8.82 -31.01 53.10
C LYS A 29 -10.09 -30.14 53.24
N SER A 30 -10.86 -30.07 52.17
CA SER A 30 -12.32 -30.22 52.24
C SER A 30 -12.84 -30.84 50.94
N SER A 31 -13.64 -31.88 51.11
CA SER A 31 -14.18 -32.77 50.12
C SER A 31 -15.69 -32.58 50.02
N THR A 32 -16.24 -32.56 48.80
CA THR A 32 -17.60 -33.07 48.58
C THR A 32 -17.74 -33.60 47.15
N LYS A 33 -17.97 -34.92 47.07
CA LYS A 33 -18.43 -35.68 45.91
C LYS A 33 -19.95 -35.55 45.76
N LYS A 34 -20.44 -35.61 44.51
CA LYS A 34 -21.59 -36.39 43.98
C LYS A 34 -21.98 -35.77 42.62
N ALA A 35 -22.43 -36.47 41.58
CA ALA A 35 -22.51 -37.89 41.25
C ALA A 35 -22.84 -37.98 39.75
N THR A 36 -22.17 -38.91 39.07
CA THR A 36 -22.61 -39.80 37.97
C THR A 36 -23.97 -39.57 37.27
N SER A 37 -23.94 -39.59 35.94
CA SER A 37 -24.61 -40.65 35.15
C SER A 37 -24.07 -40.73 33.73
N SER A 38 -23.45 -41.86 33.41
CA SER A 38 -23.06 -42.33 32.07
C SER A 38 -24.09 -43.34 31.56
N SER A 39 -24.39 -43.33 30.26
CA SER A 39 -25.00 -44.47 29.57
C SER A 39 -24.20 -44.80 28.30
N THR A 40 -23.59 -45.97 28.34
CA THR A 40 -22.83 -46.67 27.29
C THR A 40 -23.78 -47.45 26.38
N ILE A 41 -23.58 -47.45 25.05
CA ILE A 41 -23.96 -48.57 24.16
C ILE A 41 -22.89 -48.79 23.07
N THR A 42 -22.07 -49.81 23.34
CA THR A 42 -21.47 -50.88 22.52
C THR A 42 -20.86 -50.69 21.11
N ASN A 43 -19.65 -51.24 21.01
CA ASN A 43 -18.82 -51.63 19.85
C ASN A 43 -19.50 -52.50 18.78
N SER A 44 -18.99 -52.43 17.54
CA SER A 44 -18.60 -53.64 16.81
C SER A 44 -17.45 -53.38 15.82
N THR A 45 -16.45 -54.26 15.89
CA THR A 45 -15.29 -54.42 15.03
C THR A 45 -15.59 -55.37 13.86
N LYS A 46 -14.99 -55.14 12.68
CA LYS A 46 -14.43 -56.22 11.83
C LYS A 46 -13.50 -55.67 10.74
N ALA A 47 -12.30 -56.23 10.69
CA ALA A 47 -11.37 -56.20 9.58
C ALA A 47 -11.54 -57.47 8.72
N GLU A 48 -11.28 -57.40 7.41
CA GLU A 48 -10.38 -58.33 6.68
C GLU A 48 -10.37 -58.11 5.14
N ASN A 49 -9.15 -57.97 4.61
CA ASN A 49 -8.51 -58.55 3.41
C ASN A 49 -9.04 -58.48 1.95
N VAL A 50 -8.16 -57.88 1.11
CA VAL A 50 -7.48 -58.39 -0.12
C VAL A 50 -8.30 -58.77 -1.38
N LYS A 51 -8.01 -58.11 -2.52
CA LYS A 51 -7.47 -58.74 -3.77
C LYS A 51 -7.23 -57.75 -4.92
N GLU A 52 -6.02 -57.81 -5.47
CA GLU A 52 -5.64 -57.35 -6.81
C GLU A 52 -6.37 -58.14 -7.92
N LYS A 53 -6.56 -57.51 -9.09
CA LYS A 53 -6.30 -58.17 -10.39
C LYS A 53 -6.21 -57.18 -11.56
N THR A 54 -5.05 -57.19 -12.18
CA THR A 54 -4.71 -56.79 -13.56
C THR A 54 -5.35 -57.74 -14.59
N THR A 55 -5.62 -57.24 -15.80
CA THR A 55 -5.54 -58.03 -17.05
C THR A 55 -5.36 -57.13 -18.28
N GLU A 56 -4.36 -57.49 -19.10
CA GLU A 56 -3.97 -56.93 -20.39
C GLU A 56 -4.69 -57.61 -21.59
N LYS A 57 -4.89 -56.84 -22.69
CA LYS A 57 -4.64 -57.14 -24.14
C LYS A 57 -5.40 -58.31 -24.85
N PRO A 58 -5.23 -58.59 -26.18
CA PRO A 58 -4.56 -57.89 -27.32
C PRO A 58 -5.30 -57.93 -28.70
N LYS A 59 -4.66 -57.34 -29.74
CA LYS A 59 -4.44 -57.79 -31.16
C LYS A 59 -4.87 -56.72 -32.19
N ASN A 60 -4.03 -56.03 -32.97
CA ASN A 60 -2.88 -56.33 -33.85
C ASN A 60 -3.26 -56.83 -35.27
N LYS A 61 -2.90 -56.06 -36.32
CA LYS A 61 -2.53 -56.46 -37.71
C LYS A 61 -2.26 -55.20 -38.59
N THR A 62 -1.02 -54.78 -38.88
CA THR A 62 -0.02 -55.14 -39.93
C THR A 62 -0.22 -54.67 -41.39
N LYS A 63 0.91 -54.15 -41.94
CA LYS A 63 1.41 -54.06 -43.35
C LYS A 63 0.93 -52.84 -44.17
N SER A 64 1.73 -52.15 -45.01
CA SER A 64 3.07 -52.38 -45.57
C SER A 64 3.67 -51.12 -46.25
N LYS A 65 5.01 -51.12 -46.41
CA LYS A 65 5.95 -50.18 -47.06
C LYS A 65 5.54 -49.59 -48.43
N LYS A 66 5.96 -48.33 -48.70
CA LYS A 66 6.93 -47.96 -49.78
C LYS A 66 7.32 -46.46 -49.75
N LYS A 67 8.62 -46.20 -49.83
CA LYS A 67 9.24 -44.89 -50.08
C LYS A 67 8.89 -44.39 -51.49
N LYS A 68 8.51 -43.12 -51.63
CA LYS A 68 8.86 -42.26 -52.77
C LYS A 68 9.12 -40.84 -52.28
N THR A 69 10.26 -40.32 -52.66
CA THR A 69 10.73 -38.95 -52.53
C THR A 69 9.80 -37.98 -53.26
N ASN A 70 9.46 -36.85 -52.64
CA ASN A 70 9.43 -35.55 -53.32
C ASN A 70 9.30 -34.39 -52.32
N SER A 71 10.15 -33.40 -52.55
CA SER A 71 10.23 -32.10 -51.91
C SER A 71 8.90 -31.33 -51.97
N THR A 72 8.41 -30.81 -50.84
CA THR A 72 7.54 -29.60 -50.83
C THR A 72 7.40 -28.99 -49.44
N LYS A 73 7.83 -27.74 -49.32
CA LYS A 73 7.40 -26.66 -48.40
C LYS A 73 6.73 -27.09 -47.08
N LYS A 74 7.48 -27.07 -45.97
CA LYS A 74 6.94 -27.00 -44.61
C LYS A 74 6.16 -25.68 -44.43
N LYS A 75 4.84 -25.72 -44.55
CA LYS A 75 3.94 -24.72 -43.98
C LYS A 75 4.01 -24.84 -42.45
N SER A 76 4.44 -23.78 -41.80
CA SER A 76 4.38 -23.64 -40.34
C SER A 76 2.91 -23.62 -39.90
N SER A 77 2.51 -24.61 -39.12
CA SER A 77 1.21 -24.66 -38.47
C SER A 77 1.17 -23.58 -37.37
N LYS A 78 0.62 -22.41 -37.70
CA LYS A 78 0.18 -21.42 -36.70
C LYS A 78 -0.89 -22.08 -35.83
N LYS A 79 -0.53 -22.46 -34.60
CA LYS A 79 -1.51 -22.67 -33.52
C LYS A 79 -2.25 -21.35 -33.34
N GLN A 80 -3.49 -21.27 -33.84
CA GLN A 80 -4.42 -20.22 -33.45
C GLN A 80 -4.72 -20.43 -31.96
N GLN A 81 -4.10 -19.61 -31.11
CA GLN A 81 -4.54 -19.46 -29.72
C GLN A 81 -5.97 -18.93 -29.78
N ALA A 82 -6.92 -19.75 -29.33
CA ALA A 82 -8.29 -19.30 -29.12
C ALA A 82 -8.26 -18.13 -28.14
N ALA A 83 -8.66 -16.95 -28.60
CA ALA A 83 -8.82 -15.79 -27.75
C ALA A 83 -9.82 -16.14 -26.64
N LYS A 84 -9.34 -16.25 -25.39
CA LYS A 84 -10.24 -16.21 -24.22
C LYS A 84 -11.11 -14.97 -24.41
N LYS A 85 -12.44 -15.14 -24.34
CA LYS A 85 -13.37 -14.01 -24.22
C LYS A 85 -12.94 -13.22 -22.99
N THR A 86 -12.22 -12.13 -23.20
CA THR A 86 -12.04 -11.11 -22.16
C THR A 86 -13.44 -10.73 -21.71
N LEU A 87 -13.67 -10.75 -20.39
CA LEU A 87 -14.93 -10.24 -19.85
C LEU A 87 -15.09 -8.83 -20.41
N LYS A 88 -16.14 -8.61 -21.22
CA LYS A 88 -16.44 -7.30 -21.80
C LYS A 88 -16.47 -6.31 -20.65
N VAL A 89 -15.47 -5.43 -20.59
CA VAL A 89 -15.24 -4.40 -19.55
C VAL A 89 -16.55 -3.71 -19.23
N SER A 90 -17.17 -4.14 -18.13
CA SER A 90 -18.55 -3.81 -17.84
C SER A 90 -18.56 -2.61 -16.90
N ASN A 91 -19.01 -1.46 -17.44
CA ASN A 91 -19.27 -0.16 -16.80
C ASN A 91 -18.09 0.58 -16.21
N GLN A 92 -17.61 1.51 -17.03
CA GLN A 92 -16.36 2.22 -16.92
C GLN A 92 -16.54 3.53 -16.13
N ILE A 93 -15.44 4.02 -15.53
CA ILE A 93 -15.23 5.43 -15.12
C ILE A 93 -16.09 6.40 -15.96
N PRO A 94 -16.65 7.50 -15.41
CA PRO A 94 -17.55 8.41 -16.14
C PRO A 94 -17.11 8.69 -17.59
N LYS A 95 -18.07 8.73 -18.54
CA LYS A 95 -17.78 8.77 -20.00
C LYS A 95 -16.79 9.87 -20.37
N GLU A 96 -16.93 11.04 -19.78
CA GLU A 96 -16.02 12.17 -19.98
C GLU A 96 -14.60 11.87 -19.46
N ARG A 97 -14.51 11.34 -18.24
CA ARG A 97 -13.24 10.98 -17.61
C ARG A 97 -12.54 9.88 -18.41
N ARG A 98 -13.26 8.89 -18.92
CA ARG A 98 -12.76 7.92 -19.91
C ARG A 98 -12.21 8.55 -21.18
N ALA A 99 -12.93 9.51 -21.75
CA ALA A 99 -12.47 10.20 -22.95
C ALA A 99 -11.16 10.94 -22.68
N LYS A 100 -11.03 11.56 -21.50
CA LYS A 100 -9.77 12.18 -21.03
C LYS A 100 -8.64 11.14 -20.90
N ILE A 101 -8.90 9.99 -20.25
CA ILE A 101 -7.93 8.89 -20.13
C ILE A 101 -7.50 8.38 -21.51
N LYS A 102 -8.44 8.06 -22.39
CA LYS A 102 -8.15 7.56 -23.75
C LYS A 102 -7.36 8.57 -24.58
N LYS A 103 -7.72 9.86 -24.51
CA LYS A 103 -7.01 10.94 -25.19
C LYS A 103 -5.57 11.06 -24.68
N SER A 104 -5.38 11.04 -23.36
CA SER A 104 -4.06 11.10 -22.72
C SER A 104 -3.17 9.93 -23.15
N LEU A 105 -3.67 8.69 -23.05
CA LEU A 105 -2.94 7.49 -23.45
C LEU A 105 -2.60 7.46 -24.95
N SER A 106 -3.44 8.05 -25.81
CA SER A 106 -3.14 8.14 -27.24
C SER A 106 -1.98 9.09 -27.56
N LYS A 107 -1.89 10.22 -26.84
CA LYS A 107 -0.78 11.18 -26.97
C LYS A 107 0.54 10.60 -26.46
N ALA A 108 0.51 9.91 -25.32
CA ALA A 108 1.70 9.34 -24.70
C ALA A 108 2.44 8.34 -25.61
N LYS A 109 1.71 7.58 -26.45
CA LYS A 109 2.30 6.64 -27.40
C LYS A 109 3.23 7.29 -28.44
N GLN A 110 3.20 8.61 -28.58
CA GLN A 110 3.98 9.35 -29.57
C GLN A 110 5.31 9.87 -29.01
N VAL A 111 5.49 9.93 -27.68
CA VAL A 111 6.69 10.49 -27.05
C VAL A 111 7.78 9.41 -26.96
N LYS A 112 8.90 9.60 -27.65
CA LYS A 112 10.09 8.73 -27.55
C LYS A 112 11.08 9.34 -26.55
N ARG A 113 11.45 8.56 -25.52
CA ARG A 113 12.51 8.89 -24.55
C ARG A 113 13.86 8.42 -25.07
N THR A 114 14.50 9.24 -25.91
CA THR A 114 15.83 8.95 -26.47
C THR A 114 16.92 8.98 -25.39
N ASP A 115 16.66 9.67 -24.29
CA ASP A 115 17.50 9.72 -23.10
C ASP A 115 17.59 8.38 -22.35
N TRP A 116 16.68 7.44 -22.60
CA TRP A 116 16.72 6.08 -22.05
C TRP A 116 17.35 5.05 -22.99
N ASP A 117 17.85 5.48 -24.16
CA ASP A 117 18.48 4.57 -25.11
C ASP A 117 19.79 4.00 -24.56
N ARG A 118 19.92 2.66 -24.58
CA ARG A 118 21.10 1.95 -24.12
C ARG A 118 22.34 2.31 -24.93
N ALA A 119 22.18 2.65 -26.21
CA ALA A 119 23.29 3.01 -27.09
C ALA A 119 24.01 4.30 -26.62
N ALA A 120 23.31 5.19 -25.91
CA ALA A 120 23.88 6.45 -25.43
C ALA A 120 24.82 6.29 -24.23
N GLY A 121 24.78 5.14 -23.54
CA GLY A 121 25.51 4.90 -22.30
C GLY A 121 24.97 5.70 -21.10
N ALA A 122 25.17 5.20 -19.88
CA ALA A 122 24.68 5.88 -18.67
C ALA A 122 25.53 7.13 -18.36
N LYS A 123 24.87 8.29 -18.29
CA LYS A 123 25.48 9.56 -17.86
C LYS A 123 25.46 9.67 -16.35
N GLN A 124 26.32 10.52 -15.78
CA GLN A 124 26.26 10.82 -14.35
C GLN A 124 24.91 11.42 -13.95
N HIS A 125 24.30 10.85 -12.92
CA HIS A 125 23.10 11.41 -12.30
C HIS A 125 23.46 12.58 -11.37
N ARG A 126 22.58 13.59 -11.30
CA ARG A 126 22.76 14.76 -10.43
C ARG A 126 21.54 14.92 -9.51
N LEU A 127 21.81 15.26 -8.26
CA LEU A 127 20.79 15.53 -7.24
C LEU A 127 21.40 16.42 -6.15
N ALA A 128 20.72 17.50 -5.76
CA ALA A 128 21.14 18.42 -4.70
C ALA A 128 22.64 18.80 -4.76
N ASN A 129 23.12 19.24 -5.94
CA ASN A 129 24.53 19.58 -6.22
C ASN A 129 25.55 18.45 -6.02
N LYS A 130 25.10 17.19 -5.88
CA LYS A 130 25.97 16.00 -5.85
C LYS A 130 25.88 15.23 -7.17
N ARG A 131 26.96 14.52 -7.51
CA ARG A 131 27.07 13.69 -8.71
C ARG A 131 27.17 12.21 -8.36
N PHE A 132 26.51 11.35 -9.12
CA PHE A 132 26.46 9.92 -8.88
C PHE A 132 26.94 9.21 -10.16
N LYS A 133 27.98 8.38 -10.04
CA LYS A 133 28.52 7.63 -11.18
C LYS A 133 27.62 6.42 -11.47
N PRO A 134 27.48 6.01 -12.74
CA PRO A 134 26.76 4.77 -13.07
C PRO A 134 27.33 3.58 -12.29
N GLY A 135 26.45 2.64 -11.92
CA GLY A 135 26.83 1.44 -11.16
C GLY A 135 27.14 1.70 -9.69
N THR A 136 26.64 2.78 -9.08
CA THR A 136 26.94 3.13 -7.68
C THR A 136 25.71 3.26 -6.80
N ILE A 137 25.89 2.96 -5.51
CA ILE A 137 24.99 3.35 -4.43
C ILE A 137 25.68 4.44 -3.63
N ARG A 138 24.99 5.55 -3.38
CA ARG A 138 25.48 6.57 -2.46
C ARG A 138 24.34 7.09 -1.59
N ARG A 139 24.65 7.29 -0.31
CA ARG A 139 23.77 7.95 0.64
C ARG A 139 24.22 9.39 0.80
N ILE A 140 23.29 10.33 0.69
CA ILE A 140 23.54 11.75 0.95
C ILE A 140 22.54 12.25 1.98
N SER A 141 22.88 13.35 2.65
CA SER A 141 21.98 14.10 3.50
C SER A 141 21.58 15.38 2.77
N MET A 142 20.28 15.69 2.72
CA MET A 142 19.76 16.91 2.13
C MET A 142 19.13 17.78 3.23
N PRO A 143 19.62 19.00 3.49
CA PRO A 143 18.96 19.92 4.39
C PRO A 143 17.63 20.40 3.77
N LEU A 144 16.58 20.45 4.58
CA LEU A 144 15.25 20.90 4.16
C LEU A 144 15.02 22.40 4.42
N LEU A 145 15.90 23.03 5.22
CA LEU A 145 15.89 24.46 5.47
C LEU A 145 17.30 25.05 5.26
N ASP A 146 17.35 26.17 4.54
CA ASP A 146 18.53 27.02 4.49
C ASP A 146 18.48 28.01 5.66
N VAL A 147 19.19 27.68 6.74
CA VAL A 147 19.29 28.49 7.96
C VAL A 147 20.73 28.64 8.40
N THR A 148 21.07 29.81 8.96
CA THR A 148 22.37 30.09 9.59
C THR A 148 22.36 29.81 11.10
N LEU A 149 21.19 29.87 11.73
CA LEU A 149 20.94 29.56 13.14
C LEU A 149 19.76 28.56 13.23
N GLY A 150 19.88 27.54 14.08
CA GLY A 150 18.88 26.48 14.25
C GLY A 150 19.15 25.21 13.45
N GLU A 151 18.24 24.23 13.53
CA GLU A 151 18.38 22.93 12.86
C GLU A 151 17.96 23.02 11.39
N THR A 152 18.80 22.54 10.46
CA THR A 152 18.52 22.54 9.01
C THR A 152 17.55 21.45 8.55
N TRP A 153 17.04 20.63 9.48
CA TRP A 153 16.25 19.41 9.26
C TRP A 153 16.73 18.56 8.08
N ASN A 154 17.63 17.63 8.35
CA ASN A 154 18.24 16.81 7.32
C ASN A 154 17.41 15.58 6.99
N THR A 155 17.18 15.31 5.69
CA THR A 155 16.61 14.05 5.21
C THR A 155 17.66 13.17 4.51
N PRO A 156 17.77 11.87 4.85
CA PRO A 156 18.66 10.95 4.16
C PRO A 156 18.07 10.52 2.81
N ILE A 157 18.89 10.54 1.78
CA ILE A 157 18.55 10.08 0.44
C ILE A 157 19.52 8.98 0.05
N THR A 158 19.01 7.78 -0.22
CA THR A 158 19.79 6.70 -0.85
C THR A 158 19.56 6.76 -2.36
N VAL A 159 20.63 6.95 -3.12
CA VAL A 159 20.59 6.98 -4.58
C VAL A 159 21.30 5.74 -5.12
N LEU A 160 20.54 4.91 -5.83
CA LEU A 160 21.03 3.76 -6.58
C LEU A 160 21.00 4.16 -8.06
N HIS A 161 22.18 4.35 -8.65
CA HIS A 161 22.28 4.77 -10.04
C HIS A 161 22.81 3.64 -10.90
N GLY A 162 21.95 3.13 -11.78
CA GLY A 162 22.21 1.97 -12.61
C GLY A 162 23.33 2.19 -13.62
N ALA A 163 23.97 1.11 -14.04
CA ALA A 163 25.01 1.12 -15.07
C ALA A 163 24.47 1.41 -16.47
N ARG A 164 23.14 1.36 -16.67
CA ARG A 164 22.46 1.58 -17.96
C ARG A 164 21.51 2.78 -17.91
N PRO A 165 21.29 3.48 -19.05
CA PRO A 165 20.27 4.52 -19.17
C PRO A 165 18.86 4.01 -18.85
N GLY A 166 18.03 4.86 -18.26
CA GLY A 166 16.65 4.55 -17.88
C GLY A 166 16.01 5.66 -17.05
N PRO A 167 14.75 5.48 -16.63
CA PRO A 167 14.00 6.48 -15.88
C PRO A 167 14.58 6.77 -14.50
N VAL A 168 14.21 7.93 -13.96
CA VAL A 168 14.40 8.28 -12.55
C VAL A 168 13.10 8.01 -11.78
N VAL A 169 13.16 7.09 -10.83
CA VAL A 169 12.06 6.81 -9.89
C VAL A 169 12.44 7.33 -8.51
N THR A 170 11.57 8.14 -7.90
CA THR A 170 11.72 8.61 -6.52
C THR A 170 10.66 7.98 -5.64
N VAL A 171 11.08 7.36 -4.53
CA VAL A 171 10.22 6.76 -3.51
C VAL A 171 10.35 7.57 -2.23
N THR A 172 9.23 8.06 -1.71
CA THR A 172 9.17 8.89 -0.51
C THR A 172 8.36 8.21 0.59
N GLY A 173 8.73 8.47 1.85
CA GLY A 173 8.00 8.06 3.03
C GLY A 173 7.99 9.18 4.07
N ALA A 174 7.07 9.06 5.03
CA ALA A 174 6.84 10.02 6.10
C ALA A 174 6.83 11.48 5.64
N VAL A 175 6.04 11.78 4.61
CA VAL A 175 5.56 13.16 4.36
C VAL A 175 4.74 13.65 5.57
N HIS A 176 4.01 12.72 6.21
CA HIS A 176 3.47 12.86 7.55
C HIS A 176 4.32 12.02 8.52
N GLY A 177 4.72 12.60 9.65
CA GLY A 177 5.69 11.97 10.55
C GLY A 177 5.16 10.77 11.33
N ASP A 178 3.84 10.64 11.48
CA ASP A 178 3.17 9.55 12.18
C ASP A 178 2.92 8.31 11.29
N GLU A 179 3.25 8.37 10.00
CA GLU A 179 2.97 7.29 9.04
C GLU A 179 4.21 6.39 8.85
N LEU A 180 4.24 5.24 9.55
CA LEU A 180 5.45 4.41 9.70
C LEU A 180 5.66 3.35 8.60
N VAL A 181 4.62 3.03 7.82
CA VAL A 181 4.68 2.02 6.75
C VAL A 181 5.68 2.43 5.66
N GLY A 182 5.62 3.68 5.20
CA GLY A 182 6.53 4.22 4.18
C GLY A 182 8.01 4.20 4.59
N PRO A 183 8.40 4.81 5.73
CA PRO A 183 9.77 4.77 6.24
C PRO A 183 10.33 3.36 6.38
N LEU A 184 9.51 2.42 6.88
CA LEU A 184 9.95 1.03 7.05
C LEU A 184 10.14 0.32 5.70
N ALA A 185 9.21 0.49 4.75
CA ALA A 185 9.36 -0.05 3.39
C ALA A 185 10.60 0.52 2.67
N CYS A 186 10.82 1.83 2.77
CA CYS A 186 12.03 2.49 2.26
C CYS A 186 13.31 1.91 2.89
N SER A 187 13.29 1.63 4.21
CA SER A 187 14.41 1.04 4.93
C SER A 187 14.67 -0.41 4.49
N MET A 188 13.63 -1.19 4.22
CA MET A 188 13.75 -2.55 3.67
C MET A 188 14.37 -2.56 2.27
N LEU A 189 13.94 -1.63 1.40
CA LEU A 189 14.52 -1.46 0.07
C LEU A 189 16.02 -1.09 0.11
N CYS A 190 16.49 -0.48 1.19
CA CYS A 190 17.88 -0.08 1.38
C CYS A 190 18.78 -1.16 2.01
N GLN A 191 18.23 -2.33 2.37
CA GLN A 191 19.00 -3.42 2.99
C GLN A 191 19.96 -4.09 2.01
N GLU A 192 21.02 -4.72 2.54
CA GLU A 192 22.01 -5.44 1.74
C GLU A 192 21.38 -6.60 0.95
N SER A 193 20.34 -7.24 1.49
CA SER A 193 19.56 -8.27 0.80
C SER A 193 18.88 -7.79 -0.49
N MET A 194 18.66 -6.47 -0.60
CA MET A 194 18.10 -5.83 -1.77
C MET A 194 19.19 -5.20 -2.65
N THR A 195 20.21 -4.61 -2.03
CA THR A 195 21.14 -3.69 -2.70
C THR A 195 22.55 -4.25 -2.97
N GLY A 196 22.89 -5.40 -2.39
CA GLY A 196 24.19 -6.04 -2.56
C GLY A 196 24.44 -6.60 -3.98
N PRO A 197 25.67 -7.04 -4.28
CA PRO A 197 26.00 -7.62 -5.59
C PRO A 197 25.10 -8.80 -5.97
N GLY A 198 24.55 -8.77 -7.18
CA GLY A 198 23.62 -9.80 -7.68
C GLY A 198 22.22 -9.78 -7.03
N ARG A 199 21.92 -8.82 -6.14
CA ARG A 199 20.59 -8.65 -5.54
C ARG A 199 19.66 -7.82 -6.44
N PRO A 200 18.35 -7.77 -6.18
CA PRO A 200 17.37 -7.13 -7.06
C PRO A 200 17.70 -5.67 -7.43
N LEU A 201 18.34 -4.93 -6.53
CA LEU A 201 18.71 -3.52 -6.68
C LEU A 201 20.22 -3.32 -6.81
N ASP A 202 20.98 -4.31 -7.29
CA ASP A 202 22.39 -4.13 -7.65
C ASP A 202 22.51 -3.09 -8.78
N PRO A 203 23.18 -1.94 -8.56
CA PRO A 203 23.31 -0.90 -9.58
C PRO A 203 23.99 -1.38 -10.88
N ASN A 204 24.86 -2.38 -10.82
CA ASN A 204 25.51 -2.92 -12.02
C ASN A 204 24.49 -3.64 -12.94
N ALA A 205 23.44 -4.20 -12.33
CA ALA A 205 22.34 -4.84 -13.02
C ALA A 205 21.14 -3.90 -13.26
N MET A 206 21.18 -2.65 -12.81
CA MET A 206 20.10 -1.68 -12.95
C MET A 206 20.19 -0.81 -14.20
N ALA A 207 19.04 -0.27 -14.61
CA ALA A 207 18.91 0.82 -15.57
C ALA A 207 18.18 2.01 -14.91
N GLY A 208 18.62 3.23 -15.22
CA GLY A 208 18.07 4.46 -14.65
C GLY A 208 18.55 4.75 -13.23
N THR A 209 17.74 5.46 -12.45
CA THR A 209 18.07 5.85 -11.08
C THR A 209 16.90 5.61 -10.15
N LEU A 210 17.15 4.98 -9.00
CA LEU A 210 16.21 4.90 -7.89
C LEU A 210 16.68 5.83 -6.77
N ARG A 211 15.82 6.75 -6.35
CA ARG A 211 16.02 7.61 -5.17
C ARG A 211 15.06 7.14 -4.08
N ILE A 212 15.57 6.84 -2.89
CA ILE A 212 14.78 6.40 -1.75
C ILE A 212 14.96 7.41 -0.61
N VAL A 213 13.85 7.99 -0.16
CA VAL A 213 13.81 9.03 0.88
C VAL A 213 12.85 8.60 1.97
N PRO A 214 13.33 7.94 3.04
CA PRO A 214 12.46 7.34 4.04
C PRO A 214 11.64 8.35 4.86
N ILE A 215 12.16 9.55 5.11
CA ILE A 215 11.55 10.54 6.01
C ILE A 215 11.63 11.94 5.41
N LEU A 216 10.50 12.49 4.96
CA LEU A 216 10.41 13.88 4.44
C LEU A 216 9.95 14.92 5.47
N ASN A 217 9.34 14.48 6.57
CA ASN A 217 9.02 15.31 7.72
C ASN A 217 9.82 14.85 8.96
N PRO A 218 11.13 15.17 9.08
CA PRO A 218 11.93 14.82 10.24
C PRO A 218 11.36 15.30 11.60
N PRO A 219 10.91 16.56 11.76
CA PRO A 219 10.40 17.00 13.06
C PRO A 219 9.07 16.32 13.43
N GLY A 220 8.16 16.12 12.46
CA GLY A 220 6.94 15.34 12.67
C GLY A 220 7.26 13.90 13.02
N TYR A 221 8.23 13.27 12.35
CA TYR A 221 8.62 11.88 12.61
C TYR A 221 9.14 11.69 14.03
N ARG A 222 9.98 12.60 14.52
CA ARG A 222 10.51 12.56 15.90
C ARG A 222 9.43 12.82 16.96
N SER A 223 8.38 13.56 16.62
CA SER A 223 7.28 13.90 17.52
C SER A 223 6.05 13.02 17.34
N HIS A 224 6.11 11.98 16.49
CA HIS A 224 4.97 11.15 16.11
C HIS A 224 3.75 11.97 15.66
N SER A 225 4.02 13.04 14.89
CA SER A 225 3.03 14.00 14.42
C SER A 225 2.93 14.00 12.91
N ARG A 226 1.69 14.14 12.42
CA ARG A 226 1.39 14.41 11.01
C ARG A 226 2.03 15.71 10.53
N TYR A 227 2.04 16.71 11.38
CA TYR A 227 2.33 18.11 11.05
C TYR A 227 3.80 18.47 11.28
N PHE A 228 4.20 19.61 10.73
CA PHE A 228 5.44 20.28 11.14
C PHE A 228 5.22 21.09 12.43
N PRO A 229 6.30 21.56 13.09
CA PRO A 229 6.20 22.31 14.35
C PRO A 229 5.36 23.60 14.25
N ASP A 230 5.17 24.17 13.06
CA ASP A 230 4.32 25.34 12.82
C ASP A 230 2.85 24.99 12.59
N GLY A 231 2.44 23.75 12.90
CA GLY A 231 1.07 23.25 12.81
C GLY A 231 0.59 22.91 11.40
N ARG A 232 1.44 23.05 10.36
CA ARG A 232 1.03 22.86 8.96
C ARG A 232 1.29 21.46 8.45
N ASP A 233 0.38 20.99 7.60
CA ASP A 233 0.50 19.72 6.87
C ASP A 233 1.35 19.96 5.62
N LEU A 234 2.52 19.31 5.55
CA LEU A 234 3.46 19.43 4.42
C LEU A 234 2.80 19.08 3.08
N ASN A 235 1.90 18.09 3.07
CA ASN A 235 1.18 17.66 1.88
C ASN A 235 0.01 18.60 1.53
N ARG A 236 -0.07 19.79 2.13
CA ARG A 236 -0.89 20.93 1.67
C ARG A 236 -0.07 22.11 1.18
N GLN A 237 1.26 22.01 1.22
CA GLN A 237 2.16 23.11 0.92
C GLN A 237 2.88 22.99 -0.42
N PHE A 238 2.77 21.87 -1.16
CA PHE A 238 3.47 21.72 -2.45
C PHE A 238 2.87 22.65 -3.54
N PRO A 239 3.71 23.22 -4.43
CA PRO A 239 5.14 22.99 -4.58
C PRO A 239 6.00 23.76 -3.56
N GLY A 240 5.39 24.66 -2.77
CA GLY A 240 6.05 25.45 -1.75
C GLY A 240 6.29 26.89 -2.17
N SER A 241 6.94 27.64 -1.30
CA SER A 241 7.47 28.96 -1.61
C SER A 241 8.70 29.24 -0.73
N HIS A 242 9.81 29.64 -1.37
CA HIS A 242 11.03 30.08 -0.68
C HIS A 242 10.82 31.30 0.25
N THR A 243 9.80 32.13 -0.02
CA THR A 243 9.40 33.28 0.84
C THR A 243 8.22 32.96 1.76
N GLY A 244 7.73 31.72 1.74
CA GLY A 244 6.58 31.29 2.54
C GLY A 244 6.91 31.05 4.01
N ASN A 245 5.92 30.52 4.73
CA ASN A 245 6.11 29.99 6.08
C ASN A 245 7.11 28.82 6.11
N THR A 246 7.53 28.40 7.29
CA THR A 246 8.54 27.35 7.50
C THR A 246 8.23 26.08 6.70
N THR A 247 7.02 25.53 6.82
CA THR A 247 6.65 24.30 6.10
C THR A 247 6.57 24.51 4.58
N SER A 248 6.14 25.68 4.12
CA SER A 248 6.13 26.05 2.70
C SER A 248 7.54 26.18 2.11
N ARG A 249 8.51 26.68 2.88
CA ARG A 249 9.94 26.72 2.50
C ARG A 249 10.55 25.32 2.44
N VAL A 250 10.15 24.43 3.35
CA VAL A 250 10.53 23.01 3.29
C VAL A 250 9.97 22.35 2.03
N ALA A 251 8.69 22.58 1.71
CA ALA A 251 8.07 22.05 0.50
C ALA A 251 8.81 22.51 -0.76
N ASP A 252 9.15 23.80 -0.84
CA ASP A 252 9.92 24.41 -1.94
C ASP A 252 11.29 23.72 -2.11
N LYS A 253 12.00 23.53 -1.00
CA LYS A 253 13.30 22.86 -1.00
C LYS A 253 13.21 21.42 -1.49
N ILE A 254 12.20 20.67 -1.03
CA ILE A 254 11.92 19.30 -1.49
C ILE A 254 11.59 19.30 -2.98
N TRP A 255 10.74 20.23 -3.41
CA TRP A 255 10.27 20.32 -4.79
C TRP A 255 11.43 20.50 -5.77
N GLU A 256 12.21 21.56 -5.57
CA GLU A 256 13.30 21.96 -6.45
C GLU A 256 14.47 20.96 -6.43
N ASN A 257 14.81 20.44 -5.25
CA ASN A 257 16.03 19.65 -5.11
C ASN A 257 15.82 18.13 -5.23
N LEU A 258 14.59 17.64 -5.09
CA LEU A 258 14.27 16.22 -5.11
C LEU A 258 13.23 15.84 -6.17
N ILE A 259 12.11 16.57 -6.27
CA ILE A 259 10.95 16.11 -7.03
C ILE A 259 11.02 16.48 -8.50
N ILE A 260 11.27 17.74 -8.86
CA ILE A 260 11.12 18.26 -10.24
C ILE A 260 11.94 17.49 -11.29
N ASN A 261 13.06 16.88 -10.89
CA ASN A 261 13.95 16.10 -11.75
C ASN A 261 13.67 14.58 -11.67
N THR A 262 12.42 14.18 -11.50
CA THR A 262 11.97 12.79 -11.38
C THR A 262 11.05 12.45 -12.56
N ASP A 263 11.13 11.24 -13.12
CA ASP A 263 10.17 10.78 -14.13
C ASP A 263 8.91 10.19 -13.49
N TYR A 264 9.11 9.45 -12.39
CA TYR A 264 8.07 8.72 -11.68
C TYR A 264 8.19 8.85 -10.16
N LEU A 265 7.12 9.27 -9.50
CA LEU A 265 7.04 9.46 -8.05
C LEU A 265 6.13 8.41 -7.40
N ILE A 266 6.64 7.73 -6.37
CA ILE A 266 5.89 6.83 -5.50
C ILE A 266 5.93 7.40 -4.09
N ASP A 267 4.79 7.89 -3.61
CA ASP A 267 4.67 8.43 -2.26
C ASP A 267 3.96 7.43 -1.34
N LEU A 268 4.64 6.93 -0.31
CA LEU A 268 4.16 5.87 0.56
C LEU A 268 3.49 6.46 1.81
N HIS A 269 2.16 6.38 1.85
CA HIS A 269 1.31 6.84 2.93
C HIS A 269 0.62 5.67 3.66
N CYS A 270 0.03 5.98 4.81
CA CYS A 270 -0.96 5.13 5.47
C CYS A 270 -2.14 5.97 5.97
N ALA A 271 -3.16 5.31 6.53
CA ALA A 271 -4.28 6.04 7.11
C ALA A 271 -3.80 6.93 8.28
N ALA A 272 -4.40 8.11 8.41
CA ALA A 272 -4.13 9.00 9.54
C ALA A 272 -4.60 8.37 10.87
N LYS A 273 -4.13 8.92 12.00
CA LYS A 273 -4.38 8.38 13.35
C LYS A 273 -5.84 8.00 13.59
N GLY A 274 -6.03 6.87 14.28
CA GLY A 274 -7.35 6.31 14.60
C GLY A 274 -8.04 5.58 13.45
N ARG A 275 -7.31 5.19 12.41
CA ARG A 275 -7.82 4.42 11.26
C ARG A 275 -6.81 3.42 10.72
N THR A 276 -7.27 2.55 9.84
CA THR A 276 -6.43 1.71 8.99
C THR A 276 -6.99 1.62 7.56
N ASN A 277 -6.10 1.70 6.56
CA ASN A 277 -6.41 1.50 5.15
C ASN A 277 -6.03 0.08 4.71
N MET A 278 -6.83 -0.54 3.85
CA MET A 278 -6.31 -1.69 3.09
C MET A 278 -5.28 -1.19 2.06
N PRO A 279 -4.31 -2.03 1.64
CA PRO A 279 -3.35 -1.64 0.62
C PRO A 279 -4.02 -1.27 -0.72
N GLN A 280 -3.81 -0.03 -1.18
CA GLN A 280 -4.39 0.53 -2.41
C GLN A 280 -3.52 1.64 -3.00
N VAL A 281 -3.80 2.02 -4.26
CA VAL A 281 -3.11 3.13 -4.94
C VAL A 281 -4.08 4.24 -5.31
N ARG A 282 -3.63 5.49 -5.21
CA ARG A 282 -4.36 6.69 -5.63
C ARG A 282 -3.58 7.40 -6.73
N ALA A 283 -4.20 7.63 -7.88
CA ALA A 283 -3.52 8.25 -9.02
C ALA A 283 -4.49 8.98 -9.94
N ASN A 284 -3.97 9.95 -10.71
CA ASN A 284 -4.71 10.58 -11.78
C ASN A 284 -4.61 9.74 -13.06
N LEU A 285 -5.58 8.88 -13.32
CA LEU A 285 -5.53 7.98 -14.48
C LEU A 285 -5.68 8.73 -15.81
N ALA A 286 -6.13 9.99 -15.79
CA ALA A 286 -6.15 10.85 -16.96
C ALA A 286 -4.78 11.47 -17.29
N HIS A 287 -3.77 11.30 -16.43
CA HIS A 287 -2.37 11.54 -16.74
C HIS A 287 -1.71 10.21 -17.14
N SER A 288 -1.10 10.16 -18.33
CA SER A 288 -0.65 8.89 -18.91
C SER A 288 0.43 8.19 -18.09
N ASP A 289 1.40 8.95 -17.57
CA ASP A 289 2.49 8.38 -16.78
C ASP A 289 2.04 8.01 -15.36
N SER A 290 1.11 8.78 -14.76
CA SER A 290 0.48 8.41 -13.48
C SER A 290 -0.39 7.15 -13.62
N ASN A 291 -1.10 6.99 -14.74
CA ASN A 291 -1.83 5.77 -15.05
C ASN A 291 -0.89 4.55 -15.19
N LYS A 292 0.22 4.74 -15.91
CA LYS A 292 1.22 3.71 -16.15
C LYS A 292 1.87 3.23 -14.85
N ILE A 293 2.34 4.15 -14.00
CA ILE A 293 2.97 3.80 -12.72
C ILE A 293 1.97 3.17 -11.74
N ALA A 294 0.72 3.67 -11.67
CA ALA A 294 -0.31 3.11 -10.79
C ALA A 294 -0.63 1.65 -11.15
N ARG A 295 -0.74 1.33 -12.44
CA ARG A 295 -0.93 -0.05 -12.92
C ARG A 295 0.30 -0.93 -12.70
N ALA A 296 1.49 -0.35 -12.87
CA ALA A 296 2.78 -1.01 -12.67
C ALA A 296 3.04 -1.38 -11.21
N PHE A 297 2.45 -0.66 -10.26
CA PHE A 297 2.53 -0.99 -8.84
C PHE A 297 1.89 -2.37 -8.56
N GLY A 298 0.79 -2.69 -9.25
CA GLY A 298 0.26 -4.06 -9.34
C GLY A 298 -0.76 -4.45 -8.28
N LEU A 299 -1.48 -3.48 -7.70
CA LEU A 299 -2.59 -3.76 -6.77
C LEU A 299 -3.96 -3.83 -7.46
N GLU A 300 -4.87 -4.51 -6.78
CA GLU A 300 -6.27 -4.68 -7.15
C GLU A 300 -7.00 -3.32 -7.13
N VAL A 301 -6.81 -2.48 -6.11
CA VAL A 301 -7.59 -1.25 -5.92
C VAL A 301 -6.80 -0.02 -6.37
N ILE A 302 -7.32 0.67 -7.38
CA ILE A 302 -6.83 1.98 -7.82
C ILE A 302 -7.96 3.02 -7.76
N LEU A 303 -7.74 4.06 -6.95
CA LEU A 303 -8.64 5.21 -6.82
C LEU A 303 -8.19 6.33 -7.78
N ASP A 304 -9.01 6.59 -8.80
CA ASP A 304 -8.84 7.62 -9.80
C ASP A 304 -9.34 8.98 -9.29
N SER A 305 -8.40 9.91 -9.11
CA SER A 305 -8.71 11.31 -8.82
C SER A 305 -7.58 12.25 -9.24
N GLN A 306 -7.87 13.55 -9.32
CA GLN A 306 -6.83 14.56 -9.56
C GLN A 306 -5.90 14.74 -8.34
N GLY A 307 -6.45 14.53 -7.14
CA GLY A 307 -5.78 14.84 -5.89
C GLY A 307 -6.14 16.22 -5.33
N PRO A 308 -6.00 16.40 -4.00
CA PRO A 308 -6.26 17.67 -3.36
C PRO A 308 -5.21 18.70 -3.79
N ARG A 309 -5.61 19.97 -3.82
CA ARG A 309 -4.67 21.09 -4.05
C ARG A 309 -3.60 21.09 -2.96
N GLY A 310 -2.37 21.46 -3.33
CA GLY A 310 -1.25 21.52 -2.40
C GLY A 310 -0.57 20.18 -2.10
N THR A 311 -1.07 19.06 -2.64
CA THR A 311 -0.44 17.74 -2.45
C THR A 311 0.72 17.51 -3.40
N MET A 312 1.70 16.72 -2.97
CA MET A 312 2.86 16.37 -3.79
C MET A 312 2.42 15.64 -5.07
N ARG A 313 1.51 14.66 -4.95
CA ARG A 313 0.97 13.89 -6.07
C ARG A 313 0.34 14.77 -7.16
N ARG A 314 -0.49 15.74 -6.75
CA ARG A 314 -1.19 16.61 -7.69
C ARG A 314 -0.20 17.52 -8.43
N ASN A 315 0.64 18.23 -7.69
CA ASN A 315 1.63 19.12 -8.29
C ASN A 315 2.58 18.33 -9.20
N ALA A 316 2.95 17.10 -8.83
CA ALA A 316 3.88 16.30 -9.64
C ALA A 316 3.23 15.93 -10.97
N THR A 317 1.95 15.58 -10.92
CA THR A 317 1.16 15.30 -12.13
C THR A 317 0.98 16.55 -13.00
N GLU A 318 0.83 17.73 -12.40
CA GLU A 318 0.72 19.02 -13.11
C GLU A 318 2.04 19.40 -13.81
N GLU A 319 3.19 19.03 -13.24
CA GLU A 319 4.52 19.13 -13.87
C GLU A 319 4.85 17.99 -14.86
N GLY A 320 3.90 17.11 -15.16
CA GLY A 320 4.08 16.00 -16.09
C GLY A 320 4.86 14.79 -15.53
N ILE A 321 5.09 14.73 -14.22
CA ILE A 321 5.70 13.60 -13.53
C ILE A 321 4.65 12.51 -13.30
N GLY A 322 4.98 11.26 -13.60
CA GLY A 322 4.09 10.13 -13.31
C GLY A 322 4.03 9.84 -11.82
N ALA A 323 2.96 10.26 -11.15
CA ALA A 323 2.85 10.17 -9.69
C ALA A 323 1.73 9.22 -9.22
N LEU A 324 2.01 8.47 -8.16
CA LEU A 324 1.02 7.73 -7.38
C LEU A 324 1.25 7.92 -5.88
N THR A 325 0.17 7.80 -5.12
CA THR A 325 0.22 7.64 -3.66
C THR A 325 -0.22 6.22 -3.32
N TYR A 326 0.59 5.52 -2.53
CA TYR A 326 0.22 4.24 -1.92
C TYR A 326 -0.41 4.51 -0.55
N GLU A 327 -1.46 3.77 -0.22
CA GLU A 327 -2.10 3.79 1.10
C GLU A 327 -2.17 2.36 1.61
N GLY A 328 -1.70 2.09 2.83
CA GLY A 328 -1.89 0.80 3.50
C GLY A 328 -1.51 0.86 4.97
N GLY A 329 -2.33 0.25 5.83
CA GLY A 329 -2.15 0.27 7.28
C GLY A 329 -2.64 1.57 7.94
N GLY A 330 -2.28 1.74 9.20
CA GLY A 330 -2.63 2.91 10.02
C GLY A 330 -1.41 3.67 10.57
N ALA A 331 -1.64 4.90 11.01
CA ALA A 331 -0.60 5.71 11.64
C ALA A 331 -0.13 5.12 12.96
N SER A 332 1.12 5.39 13.31
CA SER A 332 1.80 4.96 14.54
C SER A 332 1.91 3.45 14.75
N ILE A 333 1.53 2.63 13.76
CA ILE A 333 1.68 1.17 13.78
C ILE A 333 2.48 0.71 12.56
N THR A 334 3.15 -0.43 12.68
CA THR A 334 3.85 -1.07 11.56
C THR A 334 3.03 -2.25 11.08
N ASP A 335 2.18 -2.00 10.10
CA ASP A 335 1.39 -3.04 9.44
C ASP A 335 2.30 -3.85 8.50
N HIS A 336 2.70 -5.05 8.94
CA HIS A 336 3.65 -5.90 8.21
C HIS A 336 3.16 -6.25 6.80
N GLU A 337 1.87 -6.49 6.63
CA GLU A 337 1.26 -6.78 5.34
C GLU A 337 1.42 -5.59 4.39
N SER A 338 1.06 -4.40 4.87
CA SER A 338 1.11 -3.15 4.11
C SER A 338 2.54 -2.76 3.75
N VAL A 339 3.51 -3.01 4.63
CA VAL A 339 4.94 -2.79 4.34
C VAL A 339 5.42 -3.74 3.25
N LYS A 340 5.08 -5.03 3.36
CA LYS A 340 5.43 -6.05 2.36
C LYS A 340 4.84 -5.71 1.00
N VAL A 341 3.56 -5.32 0.95
CA VAL A 341 2.89 -4.86 -0.27
C VAL A 341 3.56 -3.62 -0.85
N ALA A 342 3.94 -2.64 -0.03
CA ALA A 342 4.65 -1.44 -0.50
C ALA A 342 6.00 -1.77 -1.15
N VAL A 343 6.80 -2.62 -0.52
CA VAL A 343 8.09 -3.08 -1.05
C VAL A 343 7.91 -3.81 -2.38
N TYR A 344 6.94 -4.74 -2.45
CA TYR A 344 6.65 -5.45 -3.70
C TYR A 344 6.16 -4.50 -4.79
N GLY A 345 5.29 -3.54 -4.47
CA GLY A 345 4.78 -2.57 -5.43
C GLY A 345 5.90 -1.73 -6.04
N VAL A 346 6.85 -1.26 -5.23
CA VAL A 346 8.05 -0.55 -5.73
C VAL A 346 8.86 -1.45 -6.66
N ILE A 347 9.18 -2.68 -6.24
CA ILE A 347 9.93 -3.63 -7.07
C ILE A 347 9.20 -3.94 -8.38
N ASN A 348 7.87 -4.03 -8.34
CA ASN A 348 7.04 -4.30 -9.51
C ASN A 348 7.04 -3.13 -10.51
N VAL A 349 7.04 -1.88 -10.01
CA VAL A 349 7.24 -0.68 -10.84
C VAL A 349 8.59 -0.75 -11.55
N LEU A 350 9.67 -1.05 -10.82
CA LEU A 350 11.02 -1.14 -11.39
C LEU A 350 11.13 -2.24 -12.46
N LYS A 351 10.50 -3.41 -12.24
CA LYS A 351 10.42 -4.49 -13.24
C LYS A 351 9.59 -4.08 -14.47
N THR A 352 8.49 -3.36 -14.26
CA THR A 352 7.62 -2.88 -15.34
C THR A 352 8.37 -1.90 -16.25
N PHE A 353 9.14 -0.98 -15.65
CA PHE A 353 9.97 -0.01 -16.38
C PHE A 353 11.32 -0.56 -16.85
N LYS A 354 11.56 -1.88 -16.65
CA LYS A 354 12.80 -2.55 -17.06
C LYS A 354 14.06 -1.93 -16.42
N MET A 355 13.89 -1.30 -15.26
CA MET A 355 14.99 -0.80 -14.44
C MET A 355 15.75 -1.95 -13.80
N ILE A 356 15.06 -3.02 -13.43
CA ILE A 356 15.66 -4.24 -12.87
C ILE A 356 15.25 -5.49 -13.67
N PRO A 357 16.03 -6.58 -13.61
CA PRO A 357 15.65 -7.85 -14.22
C PRO A 357 14.36 -8.45 -13.64
N GLY A 358 13.73 -9.32 -14.43
CA GLY A 358 12.53 -10.05 -14.03
C GLY A 358 11.25 -9.55 -14.70
N TYR A 359 10.17 -10.26 -14.41
CA TYR A 359 8.87 -9.97 -14.99
C TYR A 359 7.93 -9.32 -13.95
N PRO A 360 7.17 -8.29 -14.34
CA PRO A 360 6.27 -7.61 -13.41
C PRO A 360 5.03 -8.46 -13.11
N SER A 361 4.64 -8.55 -11.86
CA SER A 361 3.41 -9.22 -11.46
C SER A 361 2.20 -8.31 -11.71
N ARG A 362 1.04 -8.91 -11.98
CA ARG A 362 -0.22 -8.15 -12.11
C ARG A 362 -1.32 -8.87 -11.34
N PRO A 363 -2.30 -8.16 -10.77
CA PRO A 363 -3.39 -8.79 -10.03
C PRO A 363 -4.31 -9.56 -11.00
N ARG A 364 -5.15 -10.46 -10.48
CA ARG A 364 -6.13 -11.18 -11.33
C ARG A 364 -7.16 -10.22 -11.91
N PHE A 365 -7.53 -9.23 -11.11
CA PHE A 365 -8.47 -8.19 -11.50
C PHE A 365 -8.04 -6.85 -10.91
N ARG A 366 -8.64 -5.78 -11.41
CA ARG A 366 -8.38 -4.43 -10.93
C ARG A 366 -9.68 -3.65 -10.80
N LEU A 367 -9.92 -3.10 -9.62
CA LEU A 367 -10.97 -2.11 -9.33
C LEU A 367 -10.43 -0.72 -9.68
N LEU A 368 -11.03 -0.09 -10.69
CA LEU A 368 -10.75 1.29 -11.08
C LEU A 368 -11.88 2.19 -10.58
N ALA A 369 -11.70 2.77 -9.39
CA ALA A 369 -12.74 3.54 -8.73
C ALA A 369 -12.61 5.02 -9.04
N SER A 370 -13.71 5.68 -9.37
CA SER A 370 -13.77 7.14 -9.53
C SER A 370 -14.68 7.82 -8.50
N GLY A 371 -14.99 7.13 -7.39
CA GLY A 371 -15.85 7.60 -6.31
C GLY A 371 -15.94 6.57 -5.19
N SER A 372 -16.56 6.98 -4.07
CA SER A 372 -16.66 6.17 -2.85
C SER A 372 -17.71 6.76 -1.89
N THR A 373 -18.11 6.01 -0.89
CA THR A 373 -19.13 6.41 0.08
C THR A 373 -18.53 6.40 1.49
N TRP A 374 -18.58 7.53 2.19
CA TRP A 374 -18.19 7.61 3.59
C TRP A 374 -19.32 7.14 4.49
N ILE A 375 -19.00 6.25 5.42
CA ILE A 375 -19.91 5.82 6.49
C ILE A 375 -19.56 6.62 7.73
N ARG A 376 -20.56 7.22 8.35
CA ARG A 376 -20.42 8.09 9.52
C ARG A 376 -21.21 7.52 10.70
N ALA A 377 -20.71 7.78 11.89
CA ALA A 377 -21.44 7.58 13.11
C ALA A 377 -22.66 8.53 13.14
N GLU A 378 -23.85 7.99 13.35
CA GLU A 378 -25.06 8.82 13.57
C GLU A 378 -25.13 9.34 15.00
N GLU A 379 -24.48 8.63 15.94
CA GLU A 379 -24.49 8.91 17.37
C GLU A 379 -23.06 9.07 17.93
N GLY A 380 -22.94 9.62 19.14
CA GLY A 380 -21.68 9.65 19.89
C GLY A 380 -21.53 8.48 20.85
N GLY A 381 -20.30 8.04 21.09
CA GLY A 381 -20.00 6.96 22.03
C GLY A 381 -18.72 6.20 21.70
N LEU A 382 -18.67 4.94 22.12
CA LEU A 382 -17.61 4.00 21.78
C LEU A 382 -18.05 3.13 20.61
N VAL A 383 -17.30 3.16 19.51
CA VAL A 383 -17.51 2.28 18.36
C VAL A 383 -16.77 0.95 18.54
N ASP A 384 -17.50 -0.14 18.35
CA ASP A 384 -17.01 -1.49 18.18
C ASP A 384 -17.24 -1.91 16.72
N MET A 385 -16.16 -2.06 15.94
CA MET A 385 -16.24 -2.38 14.52
C MET A 385 -16.23 -3.91 14.33
N PHE A 386 -17.24 -4.44 13.62
CA PHE A 386 -17.35 -5.87 13.31
C PHE A 386 -16.65 -6.26 12.01
N VAL A 387 -16.21 -5.27 11.24
CA VAL A 387 -15.49 -5.46 9.97
C VAL A 387 -14.14 -4.74 10.00
N GLN A 388 -13.20 -5.25 9.20
CA GLN A 388 -11.88 -4.66 9.02
C GLN A 388 -11.74 -4.00 7.64
N SER A 389 -10.68 -3.21 7.44
CA SER A 389 -10.32 -2.76 6.09
C SER A 389 -10.05 -3.98 5.19
N GLY A 390 -10.49 -3.89 3.94
CA GLY A 390 -10.53 -4.99 2.99
C GLY A 390 -11.79 -5.85 3.06
N SER A 391 -12.66 -5.71 4.07
CA SER A 391 -13.87 -6.55 4.18
C SER A 391 -14.88 -6.24 3.07
N TYR A 392 -15.44 -7.29 2.48
CA TYR A 392 -16.64 -7.16 1.65
C TYR A 392 -17.89 -7.11 2.53
N VAL A 393 -18.84 -6.25 2.20
CA VAL A 393 -20.13 -6.11 2.91
C VAL A 393 -21.28 -6.08 1.92
N GLU A 394 -22.43 -6.60 2.33
CA GLU A 394 -23.70 -6.39 1.65
C GLU A 394 -24.38 -5.12 2.17
N LYS A 395 -25.39 -4.64 1.43
CA LYS A 395 -26.20 -3.50 1.88
C LYS A 395 -26.98 -3.89 3.13
N ASN A 396 -27.02 -2.99 4.11
CA ASN A 396 -27.64 -3.14 5.42
C ASN A 396 -26.95 -4.16 6.35
N ASP A 397 -25.77 -4.66 6.02
CA ASP A 397 -24.97 -5.41 6.99
C ASP A 397 -24.62 -4.50 8.18
N VAL A 398 -24.69 -5.05 9.39
CA VAL A 398 -24.20 -4.38 10.59
C VAL A 398 -22.67 -4.45 10.59
N ILE A 399 -22.02 -3.32 10.34
CA ILE A 399 -20.56 -3.24 10.23
C ILE A 399 -19.87 -2.84 11.53
N GLY A 400 -20.65 -2.38 12.50
CA GLY A 400 -20.19 -2.02 13.82
C GLY A 400 -21.35 -1.55 14.68
N ARG A 401 -21.06 -1.21 15.94
CA ARG A 401 -22.04 -0.74 16.91
C ARG A 401 -21.42 0.37 17.75
N ILE A 402 -22.21 1.40 18.03
CA ILE A 402 -21.86 2.47 18.96
C ILE A 402 -22.56 2.18 20.29
N VAL A 403 -21.82 2.23 21.39
CA VAL A 403 -22.35 2.10 22.76
C VAL A 403 -22.03 3.34 23.58
N ASP A 404 -22.90 3.69 24.51
CA ASP A 404 -22.68 4.78 25.48
C ASP A 404 -22.44 4.18 26.88
N PRO A 405 -21.18 4.15 27.38
CA PRO A 405 -20.90 3.67 28.73
C PRO A 405 -21.59 4.46 29.85
N GLN A 406 -21.99 5.72 29.61
CA GLN A 406 -22.75 6.52 30.58
C GLN A 406 -24.23 6.14 30.62
N LYS A 407 -24.73 5.45 29.57
CA LYS A 407 -26.10 4.92 29.49
C LYS A 407 -26.07 3.42 29.18
N PRO A 408 -25.70 2.57 30.17
CA PRO A 408 -25.60 1.13 29.97
C PRO A 408 -26.86 0.53 29.35
N GLY A 409 -26.68 -0.30 28.32
CA GLY A 409 -27.76 -0.95 27.59
C GLY A 409 -28.26 -0.21 26.34
N LEU A 410 -27.85 1.05 26.14
CA LEU A 410 -28.10 1.75 24.87
C LEU A 410 -27.00 1.47 23.85
N SER A 411 -27.41 1.19 22.62
CA SER A 411 -26.51 1.02 21.48
C SER A 411 -27.18 1.36 20.16
N ALA A 412 -26.40 1.81 19.19
CA ALA A 412 -26.82 2.07 17.82
C ALA A 412 -25.99 1.23 16.84
N ASP A 413 -26.65 0.52 15.93
CA ASP A 413 -25.97 -0.24 14.89
C ASP A 413 -25.51 0.68 13.76
N ILE A 414 -24.30 0.47 13.26
CA ILE A 414 -23.77 1.12 12.07
C ILE A 414 -24.03 0.18 10.90
N LEU A 415 -24.84 0.63 9.94
CA LEU A 415 -25.22 -0.16 8.78
C LEU A 415 -24.42 0.22 7.54
N SER A 416 -24.08 -0.76 6.71
CA SER A 416 -23.52 -0.48 5.40
C SER A 416 -24.58 0.10 4.46
N PRO A 417 -24.39 1.30 3.88
CA PRO A 417 -25.40 1.93 3.01
C PRO A 417 -25.56 1.19 1.67
N GLU A 418 -24.51 0.51 1.21
CA GLU A 418 -24.44 -0.21 -0.05
C GLU A 418 -23.60 -1.48 0.10
N LYS A 419 -23.64 -2.35 -0.92
CA LYS A 419 -22.71 -3.48 -1.00
C LYS A 419 -21.39 -3.05 -1.63
N GLY A 420 -20.28 -3.54 -1.12
CA GLY A 420 -18.97 -3.12 -1.60
C GLY A 420 -17.82 -3.58 -0.74
N LEU A 421 -16.68 -2.93 -0.93
CA LEU A 421 -15.44 -3.20 -0.21
C LEU A 421 -15.16 -2.06 0.77
N ILE A 422 -14.97 -2.36 2.04
CA ILE A 422 -14.56 -1.37 3.03
C ILE A 422 -13.06 -1.12 2.86
N ILE A 423 -12.67 0.03 2.33
CA ILE A 423 -11.26 0.35 2.04
C ILE A 423 -10.53 1.03 3.20
N CYS A 424 -11.27 1.57 4.17
CA CYS A 424 -10.76 2.17 5.40
C CYS A 424 -11.74 1.92 6.55
N CYS A 425 -11.22 1.65 7.76
CA CYS A 425 -12.01 1.52 8.99
C CYS A 425 -11.45 2.41 10.10
N ALA A 426 -12.32 2.88 10.99
CA ALA A 426 -11.92 3.45 12.27
C ALA A 426 -11.26 2.37 13.15
N THR A 427 -10.22 2.78 13.87
CA THR A 427 -9.55 2.01 14.93
C THR A 427 -9.55 2.74 16.27
N ASN A 428 -9.82 4.05 16.28
CA ASN A 428 -10.10 4.77 17.52
C ASN A 428 -11.58 4.58 17.89
N PRO A 429 -11.88 4.04 19.09
CA PRO A 429 -13.26 3.78 19.49
C PRO A 429 -14.06 5.05 19.79
N PHE A 430 -13.45 6.20 20.10
CA PHE A 430 -14.20 7.38 20.56
C PHE A 430 -14.82 8.20 19.43
N VAL A 431 -16.11 8.04 19.15
CA VAL A 431 -16.78 8.77 18.05
C VAL A 431 -17.80 9.78 18.55
N THR A 432 -18.00 10.84 17.78
CA THR A 432 -19.17 11.74 17.90
C THR A 432 -20.05 11.60 16.66
N ALA A 433 -21.30 12.06 16.73
CA ALA A 433 -22.18 12.13 15.56
C ALA A 433 -21.49 12.87 14.40
N GLY A 434 -21.57 12.30 13.20
CA GLY A 434 -20.89 12.79 12.00
C GLY A 434 -19.43 12.32 11.85
N THR A 435 -18.83 11.74 12.90
CA THR A 435 -17.47 11.18 12.83
C THR A 435 -17.44 10.08 11.79
N PRO A 436 -16.55 10.16 10.79
CA PRO A 436 -16.39 9.06 9.86
C PRO A 436 -15.90 7.77 10.56
N VAL A 437 -16.45 6.62 10.18
CA VAL A 437 -16.17 5.31 10.80
C VAL A 437 -15.74 4.24 9.79
N GLY A 438 -16.09 4.43 8.52
CA GLY A 438 -15.69 3.53 7.45
C GLY A 438 -15.70 4.22 6.08
N HIS A 439 -14.91 3.70 5.15
CA HIS A 439 -14.90 4.13 3.76
C HIS A 439 -15.31 2.96 2.88
N LEU A 440 -16.46 3.07 2.22
CA LEU A 440 -16.98 2.04 1.36
C LEU A 440 -16.65 2.36 -0.10
N LEU A 441 -16.18 1.36 -0.81
CA LEU A 441 -16.08 1.36 -2.26
C LEU A 441 -17.24 0.52 -2.82
N PRO A 442 -18.32 1.14 -3.36
CA PRO A 442 -19.49 0.40 -3.81
C PRO A 442 -19.17 -0.49 -5.02
N ILE A 443 -19.57 -1.76 -5.00
CA ILE A 443 -19.30 -2.71 -6.09
C ILE A 443 -20.61 -3.21 -6.69
N THR A 444 -20.93 -2.72 -7.88
CA THR A 444 -22.15 -3.12 -8.59
C THR A 444 -21.92 -4.26 -9.59
N ARG A 445 -20.67 -4.44 -10.07
CA ARG A 445 -20.30 -5.42 -11.09
C ARG A 445 -19.01 -6.16 -10.72
N GLY A 446 -18.82 -7.34 -11.31
CA GLY A 446 -17.64 -8.17 -11.00
C GLY A 446 -17.66 -8.80 -9.61
N ILE A 447 -18.79 -8.75 -8.90
CA ILE A 447 -18.93 -9.25 -7.52
C ILE A 447 -18.47 -10.70 -7.39
N LYS A 448 -18.85 -11.59 -8.33
CA LYS A 448 -18.41 -13.00 -8.29
C LYS A 448 -16.88 -13.14 -8.33
N LEU A 449 -16.20 -12.27 -9.08
CA LEU A 449 -14.74 -12.28 -9.18
C LEU A 449 -14.11 -11.74 -7.89
N VAL A 450 -14.62 -10.62 -7.36
CA VAL A 450 -14.19 -10.07 -6.07
C VAL A 450 -14.37 -11.09 -4.95
N LYS A 451 -15.57 -11.68 -4.82
CA LYS A 451 -15.88 -12.70 -3.82
C LYS A 451 -14.99 -13.95 -3.94
N SER A 452 -14.54 -14.30 -5.14
CA SER A 452 -13.61 -15.42 -5.33
C SER A 452 -12.19 -15.16 -4.84
N GLN A 453 -11.86 -13.92 -4.49
CA GLN A 453 -10.54 -13.49 -4.03
C GLN A 453 -10.59 -12.96 -2.59
N LEU A 454 -11.63 -13.31 -1.82
CA LEU A 454 -11.70 -13.00 -0.40
C LEU A 454 -11.06 -14.13 0.42
N ASP A 455 -10.49 -13.79 1.57
CA ASP A 455 -10.04 -14.73 2.58
C ASP A 455 -11.21 -15.29 3.41
N ASP A 456 -10.90 -16.19 4.35
CA ASP A 456 -11.90 -16.82 5.22
C ASP A 456 -12.60 -15.82 6.17
N HIS A 457 -12.07 -14.60 6.31
CA HIS A 457 -12.64 -13.49 7.08
C HIS A 457 -13.37 -12.49 6.17
N ASN A 458 -13.66 -12.87 4.92
CA ASN A 458 -14.37 -12.06 3.93
C ASN A 458 -13.61 -10.78 3.53
N ARG A 459 -12.27 -10.76 3.68
CA ARG A 459 -11.42 -9.63 3.28
C ARG A 459 -10.73 -9.90 1.96
N LEU A 460 -10.58 -8.86 1.14
CA LEU A 460 -9.92 -8.98 -0.15
C LEU A 460 -8.44 -9.34 0.03
N ILE A 461 -8.02 -10.45 -0.57
CA ILE A 461 -6.62 -10.84 -0.64
C ILE A 461 -5.91 -9.93 -1.63
N VAL A 462 -5.06 -9.06 -1.11
CA VAL A 462 -4.29 -8.12 -1.93
C VAL A 462 -3.05 -8.77 -2.54
N SER A 463 -2.76 -8.46 -3.80
CA SER A 463 -1.54 -8.94 -4.46
C SER A 463 -0.29 -8.49 -3.69
N GLY A 464 0.41 -9.46 -3.11
CA GLY A 464 1.66 -9.27 -2.36
C GLY A 464 1.50 -9.37 -0.85
N SER A 465 0.29 -9.56 -0.33
CA SER A 465 0.05 -9.74 1.11
C SER A 465 0.54 -11.10 1.62
N MET A 466 0.10 -12.19 0.98
CA MET A 466 0.37 -13.56 1.43
C MET A 466 1.66 -14.14 0.84
N GLU A 467 1.76 -14.18 -0.49
CA GLU A 467 2.88 -14.79 -1.23
C GLU A 467 3.43 -13.82 -2.29
N GLU A 468 4.54 -14.20 -2.93
CA GLU A 468 5.02 -13.46 -4.10
C GLU A 468 3.97 -13.52 -5.23
N PRO A 469 3.51 -12.36 -5.75
CA PRO A 469 2.47 -12.36 -6.77
C PRO A 469 2.95 -13.01 -8.07
N PRO A 470 2.16 -13.89 -8.70
CA PRO A 470 2.56 -14.54 -9.93
C PRO A 470 2.61 -13.53 -11.09
N TRP A 471 3.46 -13.83 -12.07
CA TRP A 471 3.54 -13.09 -13.31
C TRP A 471 2.25 -13.25 -14.15
N ARG A 472 1.79 -12.15 -14.78
CA ARG A 472 0.63 -12.11 -15.68
C ARG A 472 0.81 -11.08 -16.80
N GLU A 473 0.17 -11.29 -17.94
CA GLU A 473 0.08 -10.31 -19.01
C GLU A 473 -1.04 -9.27 -18.80
N GLU A 474 -0.95 -8.06 -19.39
CA GLU A 474 -1.95 -6.98 -19.14
C GLU A 474 -3.33 -7.40 -19.63
N PHE A 475 -3.40 -8.14 -20.74
CA PHE A 475 -4.67 -8.62 -21.29
C PHE A 475 -5.31 -9.74 -20.47
N GLU A 476 -4.59 -10.29 -19.48
CA GLU A 476 -5.10 -11.31 -18.55
C GLU A 476 -5.70 -10.71 -17.27
N VAL A 477 -5.56 -9.39 -17.07
CA VAL A 477 -6.12 -8.68 -15.92
C VAL A 477 -7.55 -8.25 -16.23
N ASP A 478 -8.51 -8.72 -15.44
CA ASP A 478 -9.89 -8.27 -15.56
C ASP A 478 -10.08 -6.89 -14.93
N GLU A 479 -10.44 -5.87 -15.73
CA GLU A 479 -10.71 -4.53 -15.21
C GLU A 479 -12.19 -4.33 -14.89
N ILE A 480 -12.46 -4.04 -13.61
CA ILE A 480 -13.77 -3.67 -13.09
C ILE A 480 -13.71 -2.19 -12.75
N SER A 481 -14.51 -1.38 -13.42
CA SER A 481 -14.61 0.04 -13.08
C SER A 481 -15.75 0.28 -12.10
N ILE A 482 -15.51 1.19 -11.16
CA ILE A 482 -16.44 1.56 -10.12
C ILE A 482 -16.75 3.04 -10.29
N VAL A 483 -18.03 3.31 -10.60
CA VAL A 483 -18.54 4.67 -10.79
C VAL A 483 -19.14 5.13 -9.47
N GLY A 484 -18.80 6.36 -9.09
CA GLY A 484 -19.37 7.06 -7.94
C GLY A 484 -18.94 8.53 -7.99
N GLU A 485 -19.34 9.27 -6.98
CA GLU A 485 -18.86 10.63 -6.73
C GLU A 485 -17.97 10.62 -5.48
N TRP A 486 -17.05 11.58 -5.38
CA TRP A 486 -16.25 11.76 -4.17
C TRP A 486 -17.01 12.65 -3.20
N VAL A 487 -17.41 12.09 -2.07
CA VAL A 487 -17.97 12.87 -0.96
C VAL A 487 -16.81 13.62 -0.28
N GLY A 488 -16.79 14.94 -0.38
CA GLY A 488 -15.75 15.82 0.18
C GLY A 488 -14.72 16.42 -0.78
N ASP A 489 -14.99 16.55 -2.08
CA ASP A 489 -14.07 17.10 -3.13
C ASP A 489 -12.94 16.16 -3.61
N ASP A 490 -12.50 15.16 -2.83
CA ASP A 490 -11.49 14.16 -3.24
C ASP A 490 -11.46 12.93 -2.30
N VAL A 491 -10.63 11.93 -2.63
CA VAL A 491 -10.45 10.66 -1.88
C VAL A 491 -10.15 10.83 -0.39
N ASP A 492 -9.52 11.93 0.01
CA ASP A 492 -8.93 12.14 1.35
C ASP A 492 -9.58 13.22 2.21
N SER A 493 -10.40 14.07 1.61
CA SER A 493 -10.64 15.41 2.15
C SER A 493 -11.39 15.43 3.48
N GLU A 494 -12.25 14.45 3.74
CA GLU A 494 -13.13 14.47 4.93
C GLU A 494 -12.42 14.02 6.22
N TRP A 495 -11.26 13.38 6.08
CA TRP A 495 -10.56 12.72 7.18
C TRP A 495 -9.33 13.43 7.70
N GLN A 496 -8.84 14.39 6.92
CA GLN A 496 -7.72 15.23 7.30
C GLN A 496 -8.14 16.42 8.18
N ARG A 497 -9.45 16.63 8.35
CA ARG A 497 -10.02 17.78 9.07
C ARG A 497 -10.40 17.52 10.53
N GLY A 498 -10.28 16.30 11.04
CA GLY A 498 -10.74 15.95 12.39
C GLY A 498 -9.75 15.09 13.13
N TRP A 499 -9.79 15.17 14.47
CA TRP A 499 -9.07 14.38 15.49
C TRP A 499 -7.82 15.01 16.14
N ASN A 500 -7.53 16.30 15.93
CA ASN A 500 -6.43 16.98 16.64
C ASN A 500 -6.85 18.06 17.65
N GLN A 501 -8.12 18.08 18.09
CA GLN A 501 -8.61 19.05 19.09
C GLN A 501 -8.65 18.54 20.54
N TYR A 502 -8.01 17.41 20.86
CA TYR A 502 -7.81 17.02 22.26
C TYR A 502 -6.36 17.20 22.66
N GLY A 503 -6.05 18.40 23.16
CA GLY A 503 -4.81 18.73 23.86
C GLY A 503 -4.22 20.07 23.42
N VAL A 504 -4.46 21.10 24.23
CA VAL A 504 -4.01 22.51 24.16
C VAL A 504 -4.91 23.41 23.31
N ASP A 505 -5.76 24.15 24.03
CA ASP A 505 -6.43 25.37 23.56
C ASP A 505 -5.37 26.48 23.37
N PRO A 506 -5.13 26.98 22.15
CA PRO A 506 -4.23 28.11 21.91
C PRO A 506 -4.90 29.47 22.15
N ASP A 507 -6.21 29.53 22.40
CA ASP A 507 -6.99 30.78 22.42
C ASP A 507 -7.38 31.25 23.84
N ALA A 508 -6.71 30.77 24.89
CA ALA A 508 -6.85 31.29 26.26
C ALA A 508 -6.12 32.64 26.49
N VAL A 509 -5.81 33.41 25.44
CA VAL A 509 -5.21 34.74 25.54
C VAL A 509 -5.96 35.74 24.66
N THR A 510 -7.22 36.01 24.98
CA THR A 510 -7.89 37.30 24.74
C THR A 510 -9.18 37.35 25.56
N ALA A 511 -9.08 37.72 26.83
CA ALA A 511 -10.21 38.18 27.62
C ALA A 511 -9.68 39.04 28.78
N GLU A 512 -9.27 40.26 28.47
CA GLU A 512 -9.21 41.36 29.44
C GLU A 512 -8.96 42.66 28.66
N GLU A 513 -10.00 43.15 27.99
CA GLU A 513 -10.12 44.54 27.59
C GLU A 513 -11.61 44.83 27.39
N GLU A 514 -12.28 45.24 28.47
CA GLU A 514 -13.29 46.30 28.51
C GLU A 514 -13.91 46.34 29.92
N GLY A 515 -13.75 47.48 30.60
CA GLY A 515 -14.51 47.78 31.81
C GLY A 515 -13.86 48.76 32.76
N SER A 516 -13.71 50.04 32.38
CA SER A 516 -14.02 51.19 33.25
C SER A 516 -13.68 52.52 32.57
N GLU A 517 -14.68 53.17 31.97
CA GLU A 517 -14.81 54.62 32.08
C GLU A 517 -15.79 54.86 33.24
N GLU A 518 -15.36 55.58 34.29
CA GLU A 518 -16.07 56.73 34.87
C GLU A 518 -15.43 57.21 36.19
N GLU A 519 -15.29 58.54 36.25
CA GLU A 519 -15.28 59.45 37.40
C GLU A 519 -14.03 59.63 38.31
N GLN A 520 -13.53 60.88 38.20
CA GLN A 520 -12.75 61.73 39.12
C GLN A 520 -11.21 61.69 39.09
#